data_AF-A0A1G3X4A5-F1
#
_entry.id   AF-A0A1G3X4A5-F1
#
_cell.length_a   1.000
_cell.length_b   1.000
_cell.length_c   1.000
_cell.angle_alpha   90.00
_cell.angle_beta   90.00
_cell.angle_gamma   90.00
#
_symmetry.space_group_name_H-M   'P 1'
#
loop_
_entity.id
_entity.type
_entity.pdbx_description
1 polymer ?
#
loop_
_entity_poly.entity_id
_entity_poly.type
_entity_poly.pdbx_seq_one_letter_code
_entity_poly.pdbx_strand_id
1 'polypeptide(L)'
;MIQYIQQKRKKNLLMHGFILSGQLILYFLSVYLLNFDKLTTNIISIIILVGLMISLLLGARKIKHSLRLKKIKLKDNHYQVPYPPKFVDTMVEVGGFFKRYIHQNQVIPDYFIEFREGRTLYLYPLIQDITDESYTILKVNKFELALVLDEQNKKRIVHLGNAMLVD
;
A
#
# COMPACT_ATOMS: atom_id res chain seq x y z
N MET A 1 3.44 14.54 10.35
CA MET A 1 2.49 14.29 9.23
C MET A 1 2.40 12.81 8.72
N ILE A 2 3.46 11.97 8.71
CA ILE A 2 3.33 10.55 8.27
C ILE A 2 2.46 9.73 9.23
N GLN A 3 2.67 9.94 10.53
CA GLN A 3 1.79 9.40 11.56
C GLN A 3 0.34 9.83 11.34
N TYR A 4 0.09 11.07 10.92
CA TYR A 4 -1.25 11.55 10.56
C TYR A 4 -1.82 10.79 9.35
N ILE A 5 -1.00 10.46 8.34
CA ILE A 5 -1.43 9.67 7.18
C ILE A 5 -1.74 8.22 7.57
N GLN A 6 -0.93 7.62 8.45
CA GLN A 6 -1.20 6.29 9.02
C GLN A 6 -2.45 6.31 9.90
N GLN A 7 -2.65 7.34 10.72
CA GLN A 7 -3.86 7.57 11.51
C GLN A 7 -5.08 7.74 10.60
N LYS A 8 -4.98 8.52 9.52
CA LYS A 8 -6.05 8.70 8.53
C LYS A 8 -6.41 7.39 7.84
N ARG A 9 -5.42 6.56 7.50
CA ARG A 9 -5.64 5.19 7.00
C ARG A 9 -6.36 4.33 8.04
N LYS A 10 -5.87 4.30 9.28
CA LYS A 10 -6.48 3.53 10.37
C LYS A 10 -7.92 3.96 10.61
N LYS A 11 -8.18 5.27 10.68
CA LYS A 11 -9.54 5.83 10.78
C LYS A 11 -10.43 5.43 9.62
N ASN A 12 -9.92 5.49 8.37
CA ASN A 12 -10.67 5.07 7.20
C ASN A 12 -11.07 3.58 7.27
N LEU A 13 -10.12 2.71 7.65
CA LEU A 13 -10.38 1.27 7.84
C LEU A 13 -11.39 1.01 8.95
N LEU A 14 -11.26 1.70 10.09
CA LEU A 14 -12.19 1.56 11.21
C LEU A 14 -13.61 2.00 10.84
N MET A 15 -13.77 3.12 10.13
CA MET A 15 -15.10 3.55 9.68
C MET A 15 -15.74 2.56 8.71
N HIS A 16 -14.98 2.04 7.73
CA HIS A 16 -15.52 1.04 6.81
C HIS A 16 -15.85 -0.27 7.54
N GLY A 17 -15.03 -0.68 8.50
CA GLY A 17 -15.31 -1.82 9.37
C GLY A 17 -16.62 -1.65 10.16
N PHE A 18 -16.82 -0.48 10.76
CA PHE A 18 -18.06 -0.15 11.48
C PHE A 18 -19.29 -0.21 10.56
N ILE A 19 -19.19 0.34 9.35
CA ILE A 19 -20.29 0.29 8.37
C ILE A 19 -20.59 -1.15 7.95
N LEU A 20 -19.57 -1.98 7.72
CA LEU A 20 -19.75 -3.40 7.40
C LEU A 20 -20.43 -4.18 8.53
N SER A 21 -20.02 -3.93 9.78
CA SER A 21 -20.69 -4.53 10.95
C SER A 21 -22.16 -4.12 11.03
N GLY A 22 -22.47 -2.83 10.82
CA GLY A 22 -23.85 -2.35 10.78
C GLY A 22 -24.66 -2.98 9.65
N GLN A 23 -24.07 -3.13 8.46
CA GLN A 23 -24.70 -3.79 7.32
C GLN A 23 -25.02 -5.27 7.62
N LEU A 24 -24.09 -6.01 8.22
CA LEU A 24 -24.32 -7.40 8.62
C LEU A 24 -25.48 -7.52 9.61
N ILE A 25 -25.53 -6.65 10.62
CA ILE A 25 -26.63 -6.64 11.59
C ILE A 25 -27.98 -6.38 10.90
N LEU A 26 -28.04 -5.36 10.03
CA LEU A 26 -29.24 -5.03 9.26
C LEU A 26 -29.69 -6.19 8.36
N TYR A 27 -28.73 -6.90 7.73
CA TYR A 27 -29.01 -8.08 6.92
C TYR A 27 -29.65 -9.21 7.74
N PHE A 28 -29.10 -9.53 8.92
CA PHE A 28 -29.69 -10.56 9.77
C PHE A 28 -31.06 -10.15 10.30
N LEU A 29 -31.24 -8.88 10.66
CA LEU A 29 -32.54 -8.35 11.10
C LEU A 29 -33.60 -8.44 10.00
N SER A 30 -33.26 -8.08 8.76
CA SER A 30 -34.22 -8.11 7.65
C SER A 30 -34.65 -9.53 7.28
N VAL A 31 -33.73 -10.50 7.34
CA VAL A 31 -34.04 -11.92 7.08
C VAL A 31 -34.80 -12.56 8.23
N TYR A 32 -34.45 -12.26 9.48
CA TYR A 32 -35.01 -12.95 10.66
C TYR A 32 -36.31 -12.33 11.18
N LEU A 33 -36.41 -11.00 11.26
CA LEU A 33 -37.58 -10.33 11.86
C LEU A 33 -38.62 -9.94 10.83
N LEU A 34 -38.19 -9.48 9.66
CA LEU A 34 -39.07 -8.82 8.69
C LEU A 34 -39.56 -9.76 7.60
N ASN A 35 -39.05 -11.00 7.54
CA ASN A 35 -39.35 -11.99 6.49
C ASN A 35 -39.31 -11.38 5.08
N PHE A 36 -38.41 -10.40 4.87
CA PHE A 36 -38.25 -9.81 3.56
C PHE A 36 -37.81 -10.88 2.57
N ASP A 37 -38.16 -10.65 1.30
CA ASP A 37 -37.70 -11.53 0.23
C ASP A 37 -36.16 -11.61 0.26
N LYS A 38 -35.67 -12.86 0.36
CA LYS A 38 -34.26 -13.15 0.51
C LYS A 38 -33.47 -12.69 -0.71
N LEU A 39 -34.07 -12.75 -1.90
CA LEU A 39 -33.42 -12.36 -3.14
C LEU A 39 -33.12 -10.86 -3.16
N THR A 40 -34.13 -10.02 -2.93
CA THR A 40 -33.96 -8.55 -2.86
C THR A 40 -32.97 -8.13 -1.78
N THR A 41 -33.07 -8.70 -0.58
CA THR A 41 -32.16 -8.41 0.54
C THR A 41 -30.69 -8.77 0.22
N ASN A 42 -30.47 -9.90 -0.44
CA ASN A 42 -29.14 -10.32 -0.89
C ASN A 42 -28.58 -9.34 -1.94
N ILE A 43 -29.37 -8.95 -2.94
CA ILE A 43 -28.94 -8.03 -4.01
C ILE A 43 -28.51 -6.68 -3.40
N ILE A 44 -29.34 -6.10 -2.52
CA ILE A 44 -29.03 -4.82 -1.86
C ILE A 44 -27.73 -4.93 -1.06
N SER A 45 -27.55 -6.04 -0.33
CA SER A 45 -26.35 -6.25 0.48
C SER A 45 -25.09 -6.39 -0.37
N ILE A 46 -25.16 -7.08 -1.50
CA ILE A 46 -24.04 -7.19 -2.44
C ILE A 46 -23.68 -5.81 -3.02
N ILE A 47 -24.67 -5.00 -3.41
CA ILE A 47 -24.44 -3.66 -3.94
C ILE A 47 -23.72 -2.78 -2.92
N ILE A 48 -24.18 -2.77 -1.66
CA ILE A 48 -23.55 -2.00 -0.59
C ILE A 48 -22.11 -2.49 -0.34
N LEU A 49 -21.91 -3.81 -0.30
CA LEU A 49 -20.58 -4.41 -0.08
C LEU A 49 -19.60 -4.00 -1.18
N VAL A 50 -20.01 -4.08 -2.45
CA VAL A 50 -19.21 -3.67 -3.60
C VAL A 50 -18.91 -2.16 -3.53
N GLY A 51 -19.90 -1.34 -3.19
CA GLY A 51 -19.73 0.11 -3.02
C GLY A 51 -18.70 0.45 -1.93
N LEU A 52 -18.75 -0.23 -0.78
CA LEU A 52 -17.79 -0.05 0.31
C LEU A 52 -16.37 -0.47 -0.10
N MET A 53 -16.25 -1.57 -0.84
CA MET A 53 -14.96 -2.02 -1.38
C MET A 53 -14.35 -0.99 -2.33
N ILE A 54 -15.15 -0.43 -3.25
CA ILE A 54 -14.71 0.62 -4.18
C ILE A 54 -14.28 1.88 -3.39
N SER A 55 -15.08 2.32 -2.43
CA SER A 55 -14.77 3.47 -1.57
C SER A 55 -13.43 3.30 -0.84
N LEU A 56 -13.18 2.11 -0.27
CA LEU A 56 -11.94 1.81 0.45
C LEU A 56 -10.73 1.85 -0.49
N LEU A 57 -10.84 1.27 -1.68
CA LEU A 57 -9.79 1.30 -2.70
C LEU A 57 -9.48 2.74 -3.17
N LEU A 58 -10.51 3.53 -3.44
CA LEU A 58 -10.35 4.93 -3.84
C LEU A 58 -9.72 5.76 -2.71
N GLY A 59 -10.15 5.57 -1.46
CA GLY A 59 -9.57 6.21 -0.29
C GLY A 59 -8.09 5.91 -0.13
N ALA A 60 -7.70 4.63 -0.23
CA ALA A 60 -6.30 4.23 -0.19
C ALA A 60 -5.48 4.86 -1.33
N ARG A 61 -6.02 4.90 -2.55
CA ARG A 61 -5.35 5.54 -3.70
C ARG A 61 -5.14 7.03 -3.49
N LYS A 62 -6.15 7.76 -3.00
CA LYS A 62 -6.04 9.20 -2.68
C LYS A 62 -4.96 9.47 -1.64
N ILE A 63 -4.89 8.65 -0.58
CA ILE A 63 -3.87 8.81 0.45
C ILE A 63 -2.46 8.56 -0.12
N LYS A 64 -2.26 7.50 -0.92
CA LYS A 64 -0.97 7.28 -1.60
C LYS A 64 -0.58 8.45 -2.50
N HIS A 65 -1.54 8.99 -3.25
CA HIS A 65 -1.29 10.13 -4.11
C HIS A 65 -0.88 11.38 -3.33
N SER A 66 -1.46 11.60 -2.15
CA SER A 66 -1.09 12.73 -1.29
C SER A 66 0.34 12.66 -0.72
N LEU A 67 0.94 11.46 -0.68
CA LEU A 67 2.34 11.27 -0.29
C LEU A 67 3.33 11.54 -1.43
N ARG A 68 2.87 11.54 -2.68
CA ARG A 68 3.74 11.74 -3.84
C ARG A 68 4.31 13.16 -3.81
N LEU A 69 5.60 13.28 -4.12
CA LEU A 69 6.39 14.52 -4.13
C LEU A 69 6.58 15.19 -2.77
N LYS A 70 6.12 14.57 -1.67
CA LYS A 70 6.40 15.09 -0.34
C LYS A 70 7.82 14.75 0.09
N LYS A 71 8.43 15.66 0.86
CA LYS A 71 9.76 15.48 1.43
C LYS A 71 9.70 14.75 2.76
N ILE A 72 10.62 13.82 2.98
CA ILE A 72 10.76 13.07 4.21
C ILE A 72 12.20 13.14 4.72
N LYS A 73 12.38 12.96 6.01
CA LYS A 73 13.67 12.75 6.67
C LYS A 73 13.65 11.40 7.38
N LEU A 74 14.80 10.77 7.48
CA LEU A 74 14.94 9.58 8.30
C LEU A 74 15.00 9.96 9.76
N LYS A 75 14.21 9.26 10.58
CA LYS A 75 14.18 9.44 12.03
C LYS A 75 14.87 8.28 12.74
N ASP A 76 14.61 7.07 12.26
CA ASP A 76 14.99 5.83 12.92
C ASP A 76 15.47 4.80 11.87
N ASN A 77 16.11 3.70 12.28
CA ASN A 77 16.45 2.58 11.39
C ASN A 77 15.93 1.23 11.93
N HIS A 78 14.80 1.23 12.61
CA HIS A 78 14.24 0.02 13.23
C HIS A 78 13.62 -0.94 12.21
N TYR A 79 12.99 -0.41 11.17
CA TYR A 79 12.29 -1.22 10.18
C TYR A 79 13.18 -1.51 8.96
N GLN A 80 13.34 -2.78 8.63
CA GLN A 80 14.14 -3.19 7.48
C GLN A 80 13.30 -3.34 6.22
N VAL A 81 13.91 -3.07 5.07
CA VAL A 81 13.30 -3.39 3.77
C VAL A 81 13.47 -4.90 3.55
N PRO A 82 12.39 -5.67 3.36
CA PRO A 82 12.45 -7.14 3.35
C PRO A 82 12.96 -7.73 2.02
N TYR A 83 13.44 -6.90 1.10
CA TYR A 83 13.86 -7.33 -0.23
C TYR A 83 15.38 -7.42 -0.33
N PRO A 84 15.92 -8.48 -0.95
CA PRO A 84 17.36 -8.55 -1.20
C PRO A 84 17.77 -7.51 -2.25
N PRO A 85 19.01 -6.98 -2.20
CA PRO A 85 19.50 -5.99 -3.16
C PRO A 85 19.57 -6.54 -4.59
N LYS A 86 19.74 -7.85 -4.74
CA LYS A 86 19.71 -8.56 -6.02
C LYS A 86 19.01 -9.90 -5.88
N PHE A 87 18.26 -10.30 -6.91
CA PHE A 87 17.58 -11.58 -6.94
C PHE A 87 17.41 -12.09 -8.38
N VAL A 88 17.20 -13.39 -8.51
CA VAL A 88 16.93 -14.02 -9.81
C VAL A 88 15.48 -13.77 -10.21
N ASP A 89 15.27 -13.45 -11.48
CA ASP A 89 13.99 -13.18 -12.11
C ASP A 89 13.11 -14.42 -12.10
N THR A 90 12.28 -14.52 -11.06
CA THR A 90 11.13 -15.41 -10.99
C THR A 90 9.87 -14.62 -11.36
N MET A 91 9.83 -14.17 -12.62
CA MET A 91 8.64 -13.53 -13.20
C MET A 91 7.49 -14.53 -13.23
N VAL A 92 6.35 -14.13 -12.67
CA VAL A 92 5.10 -14.90 -12.79
C VAL A 92 4.09 -14.05 -13.56
N GLU A 93 3.52 -14.64 -14.61
CA GLU A 93 2.38 -14.06 -15.31
C GLU A 93 1.12 -14.31 -14.50
N VAL A 94 0.51 -13.23 -13.99
CA VAL A 94 -0.77 -13.32 -13.28
C VAL A 94 -1.87 -13.08 -14.29
N GLY A 95 -2.52 -14.17 -14.72
CA GLY A 95 -3.70 -14.12 -15.60
C GLY A 95 -3.43 -13.60 -17.02
N GLY A 96 -2.21 -13.73 -17.55
CA GLY A 96 -1.86 -13.36 -18.94
C GLY A 96 -1.66 -11.87 -19.22
N PHE A 97 -1.90 -10.97 -18.25
CA PHE A 97 -1.83 -9.51 -18.47
C PHE A 97 -0.79 -8.79 -17.62
N PHE A 98 -0.37 -9.34 -16.47
CA PHE A 98 0.53 -8.65 -15.54
C PHE A 98 1.75 -9.50 -15.23
N LYS A 99 2.93 -8.98 -15.57
CA LYS A 99 4.23 -9.49 -15.13
C LYS A 99 4.48 -8.99 -13.72
N ARG A 100 4.80 -9.90 -12.80
CA ARG A 100 5.21 -9.55 -11.44
C ARG A 100 6.50 -10.27 -11.10
N TYR A 101 7.42 -9.54 -10.48
CA TYR A 101 8.62 -10.13 -9.92
C TYR A 101 8.31 -10.70 -8.54
N ILE A 102 8.61 -11.97 -8.34
CA ILE A 102 8.42 -12.65 -7.06
C ILE A 102 9.78 -13.05 -6.52
N HIS A 103 10.03 -12.87 -5.23
CA HIS A 103 11.16 -13.46 -4.52
C HIS A 103 10.68 -14.01 -3.18
N GLN A 104 10.93 -15.29 -2.90
CA GLN A 104 10.48 -15.94 -1.65
C GLN A 104 8.99 -15.67 -1.31
N ASN A 105 8.10 -15.86 -2.29
CA ASN A 105 6.65 -15.56 -2.19
C ASN A 105 6.28 -14.09 -1.94
N GLN A 106 7.24 -13.17 -2.01
CA GLN A 106 6.99 -11.74 -1.91
C GLN A 106 6.98 -11.10 -3.31
N VAL A 107 5.93 -10.33 -3.59
CA VAL A 107 5.83 -9.52 -4.80
C VAL A 107 6.67 -8.26 -4.66
N ILE A 108 7.67 -8.13 -5.53
CA ILE A 108 8.54 -6.97 -5.62
C ILE A 108 7.97 -6.01 -6.67
N PRO A 109 7.77 -4.72 -6.35
CA PRO A 109 7.26 -3.76 -7.33
C PRO A 109 8.31 -3.46 -8.40
N ASP A 110 7.90 -3.46 -9.67
CA ASP A 110 8.79 -3.21 -10.81
C ASP A 110 9.55 -1.88 -10.71
N TYR A 111 8.93 -0.86 -10.12
CA TYR A 111 9.54 0.46 -9.94
C TYR A 111 10.63 0.52 -8.86
N PHE A 112 10.87 -0.56 -8.12
CA PHE A 112 12.03 -0.69 -7.24
C PHE A 112 13.25 -1.28 -7.94
N ILE A 113 13.09 -1.81 -9.15
CA ILE A 113 14.17 -2.38 -9.94
C ILE A 113 14.94 -1.25 -10.62
N GLU A 114 16.24 -1.22 -10.40
CA GLU A 114 17.17 -0.29 -11.03
C GLU A 114 17.55 -0.74 -12.43
N PHE A 115 18.03 -1.98 -12.55
CA PHE A 115 18.41 -2.58 -13.82
C PHE A 115 18.35 -4.11 -13.78
N ARG A 116 18.49 -4.72 -14.97
CA ARG A 116 18.47 -6.17 -15.19
C ARG A 116 19.73 -6.60 -15.92
N GLU A 117 20.36 -7.67 -15.45
CA GLU A 117 21.51 -8.32 -16.09
C GLU A 117 21.18 -9.80 -16.33
N GLY A 118 20.82 -10.14 -17.56
CA GLY A 118 20.36 -11.49 -17.92
C GLY A 118 19.09 -11.88 -17.15
N ARG A 119 19.22 -12.81 -16.20
CA ARG A 119 18.12 -13.23 -15.29
C ARG A 119 18.23 -12.60 -13.89
N THR A 120 19.21 -11.76 -13.62
CA THR A 120 19.37 -11.12 -12.31
C THR A 120 18.76 -9.72 -12.35
N LEU A 121 17.99 -9.38 -11.32
CA LEU A 121 17.40 -8.07 -11.12
C LEU A 121 18.08 -7.40 -9.94
N TYR A 122 18.38 -6.11 -10.09
CA TYR A 122 19.01 -5.29 -9.08
C TYR A 122 18.02 -4.23 -8.61
N LEU A 123 17.85 -4.12 -7.30
CA LEU A 123 17.02 -3.08 -6.70
C LEU A 123 17.81 -1.80 -6.50
N TYR A 124 17.11 -0.66 -6.53
CA TYR A 124 17.69 0.59 -6.05
C TYR A 124 18.20 0.41 -4.61
N PRO A 125 19.34 1.02 -4.27
CA PRO A 125 19.94 0.83 -2.96
C PRO A 125 19.04 1.35 -1.84
N LEU A 126 19.10 0.62 -0.73
CA LEU A 126 18.32 0.90 0.48
C LEU A 126 19.00 2.03 1.26
N ILE A 127 18.22 2.90 1.89
CA ILE A 127 18.76 3.84 2.88
C ILE A 127 18.79 3.13 4.23
N GLN A 128 19.99 2.91 4.77
CA GLN A 128 20.21 2.25 6.05
C GLN A 128 20.72 3.24 7.10
N ASP A 129 21.48 4.25 6.69
CA ASP A 129 22.05 5.22 7.61
C ASP A 129 21.08 6.35 7.89
N ILE A 130 21.00 6.76 9.16
CA ILE A 130 20.21 7.93 9.56
C ILE A 130 21.02 9.17 9.18
N THR A 131 20.50 9.92 8.22
CA THR A 131 21.07 11.18 7.74
C THR A 131 20.07 12.31 7.94
N ASP A 132 20.57 13.54 8.09
CA ASP A 132 19.74 14.75 8.16
C ASP A 132 19.19 15.21 6.80
N GLU A 133 19.57 14.50 5.72
CA GLU A 133 19.19 14.77 4.34
C GLU A 133 17.69 14.63 4.12
N SER A 134 17.16 15.44 3.20
CA SER A 134 15.77 15.35 2.80
C SER A 134 15.60 14.48 1.55
N TYR A 135 14.64 13.56 1.60
CA TYR A 135 14.30 12.65 0.51
C TYR A 135 12.92 12.99 -0.07
N THR A 136 12.77 13.01 -1.38
CA THR A 136 11.48 13.29 -2.04
C THR A 136 10.79 11.99 -2.44
N ILE A 137 9.55 11.76 -1.99
CA ILE A 137 8.79 10.56 -2.33
C ILE A 137 8.39 10.56 -3.80
N LEU A 138 8.77 9.51 -4.54
CA LEU A 138 8.31 9.26 -5.90
C LEU A 138 7.09 8.34 -5.95
N LYS A 139 7.16 7.21 -5.25
CA LYS A 139 6.11 6.18 -5.25
C LYS A 139 6.04 5.48 -3.90
N VAL A 140 4.84 5.10 -3.48
CA VAL A 140 4.59 4.40 -2.21
C VAL A 140 4.05 3.00 -2.49
N ASN A 141 4.76 1.99 -1.98
CA ASN A 141 4.33 0.60 -1.99
C ASN A 141 3.68 0.24 -0.64
N LYS A 142 2.45 -0.29 -0.69
CA LYS A 142 1.70 -0.81 0.47
C LYS A 142 1.67 0.08 1.75
N PHE A 143 2.01 1.37 1.65
CA PHE A 143 2.21 2.29 2.80
C PHE A 143 3.31 1.88 3.79
N GLU A 144 4.20 0.99 3.36
CA GLU A 144 5.31 0.50 4.18
C GLU A 144 6.64 0.92 3.55
N LEU A 145 6.74 0.87 2.23
CA LEU A 145 7.96 1.20 1.50
C LEU A 145 7.71 2.36 0.54
N ALA A 146 8.74 3.15 0.29
CA ALA A 146 8.72 4.19 -0.72
C ALA A 146 9.98 4.18 -1.57
N LEU A 147 9.81 4.48 -2.86
CA LEU A 147 10.89 4.93 -3.72
C LEU A 147 11.03 6.43 -3.51
N VAL A 148 12.24 6.89 -3.23
CA VAL A 148 12.55 8.29 -2.97
C VAL A 148 13.71 8.78 -3.82
N LEU A 149 13.82 10.09 -3.97
CA LEU A 149 15.01 10.77 -4.51
C LEU A 149 15.78 11.41 -3.37
N ASP A 150 17.10 11.22 -3.35
CA ASP A 150 18.01 12.02 -2.53
C ASP A 150 18.27 13.40 -3.15
N GLU A 151 19.05 14.23 -2.46
CA GLU A 151 19.41 15.60 -2.91
C GLU A 151 20.27 15.58 -4.19
N GLN A 152 20.91 14.45 -4.49
CA GLN A 152 21.69 14.20 -5.69
C GLN A 152 20.85 13.61 -6.84
N ASN A 153 19.53 13.58 -6.71
CA ASN A 153 18.59 12.96 -7.65
C ASN A 153 18.80 11.45 -7.87
N LYS A 154 19.47 10.75 -6.97
CA LYS A 154 19.57 9.29 -7.02
C LYS A 154 18.37 8.66 -6.34
N LYS A 155 17.87 7.59 -6.95
CA LYS A 155 16.74 6.83 -6.42
C LYS A 155 17.21 5.90 -5.32
N ARG A 156 16.44 5.86 -4.23
CA ARG A 156 16.66 5.00 -3.08
C ARG A 156 15.35 4.37 -2.61
N ILE A 157 15.43 3.26 -1.91
CA ILE A 157 14.27 2.63 -1.26
C ILE A 157 14.36 2.86 0.24
N VAL A 158 13.22 3.21 0.83
CA VAL A 158 13.12 3.48 2.26
C VAL A 158 11.87 2.83 2.86
N HIS A 159 11.97 2.40 4.11
CA HIS A 159 10.82 2.01 4.90
C HIS A 159 10.16 3.25 5.52
N LEU A 160 8.90 3.53 5.20
CA LEU A 160 8.17 4.71 5.67
C LEU A 160 7.98 4.73 7.20
N GLY A 161 8.06 3.58 7.87
CA GLY A 161 8.08 3.50 9.34
C GLY A 161 9.33 4.13 9.98
N ASN A 162 10.42 4.26 9.22
CA ASN A 162 11.67 4.90 9.65
C ASN A 162 11.70 6.40 9.35
N ALA A 163 10.69 6.93 8.64
CA ALA A 163 10.71 8.27 8.10
C ALA A 163 9.67 9.19 8.77
N MET A 164 9.97 10.48 8.77
CA MET A 164 9.05 11.56 9.09
C MET A 164 8.90 12.50 7.89
N LEU A 165 7.70 13.03 7.67
CA LEU A 165 7.47 14.07 6.66
C LEU A 165 8.10 15.37 7.16
N VAL A 166 8.80 16.06 6.25
CA VAL A 166 9.26 17.43 6.43
C VAL A 166 8.11 18.34 6.01
N ASP A 167 7.75 19.29 6.88
CA ASP A 167 6.70 20.27 6.61
C ASP A 167 7.11 21.26 5.50
#